data_AF-A0A417Y043-F1
#
_entry.id   AF-A0A417Y043-F1
#
_cell.length_a   1.000
_cell.length_b   1.000
_cell.length_c   1.000
_cell.angle_alpha   90.00
_cell.angle_beta   90.00
_cell.angle_gamma   90.00
#
_symmetry.space_group_name_H-M   'P 1'
#
loop_
_entity.id
_entity.type
_entity.pdbx_description
1 polymer ?
#
loop_
_entity_poly.entity_id
_entity_poly.type
_entity_poly.pdbx_seq_one_letter_code
_entity_poly.pdbx_strand_id
1 'polypeptide(L)'
;MTLAISEPRAHLPVRRLDRLSRRELEVLELIAEGFSNAAIAAELYVAGKTVETVCSNIFRKLELHPSDHVNRRVLAVLVLLRETAS
;
A
#
# COMPACT_ATOMS: atom_id res chain seq x y z
N MET A 1 -27.11 12.77 -39.20
CA MET A 1 -27.31 12.73 -37.74
C MET A 1 -26.45 11.59 -37.21
N THR A 2 -25.16 11.86 -36.98
CA THR A 2 -24.19 10.84 -36.56
C THR A 2 -24.26 10.73 -35.04
N LEU A 3 -24.78 9.60 -34.55
CA LEU A 3 -24.78 9.28 -33.14
C LEU A 3 -23.31 9.17 -32.70
N ALA A 4 -22.85 10.11 -31.89
CA ALA A 4 -21.61 9.97 -31.15
C ALA A 4 -21.80 8.81 -30.17
N ILE A 5 -21.33 7.63 -30.57
CA ILE A 5 -21.07 6.51 -29.67
C ILE A 5 -19.94 6.99 -28.76
N SER A 6 -20.30 7.54 -27.60
CA SER A 6 -19.37 7.82 -26.52
C SER A 6 -18.67 6.51 -26.18
N GLU A 7 -17.37 6.42 -26.46
CA GLU A 7 -16.55 5.28 -26.09
C GLU A 7 -16.73 4.98 -24.59
N PRO A 8 -16.89 3.70 -24.19
CA PRO A 8 -16.88 3.34 -22.78
C PRO A 8 -15.52 3.77 -22.24
N ARG A 9 -15.50 4.81 -21.40
CA ARG A 9 -14.28 5.24 -20.68
C ARG A 9 -13.62 3.99 -20.12
N ALA A 10 -12.47 3.61 -20.68
CA ALA A 10 -11.68 2.51 -20.19
C ALA A 10 -11.52 2.75 -18.69
N HIS A 11 -12.03 1.82 -17.88
CA HIS A 11 -11.75 1.78 -16.46
C HIS A 11 -10.25 1.54 -16.36
N LEU A 12 -9.47 2.61 -16.25
CA LEU A 12 -8.06 2.44 -15.96
C LEU A 12 -7.98 1.58 -14.70
N PRO A 13 -7.18 0.50 -14.71
CA PRO A 13 -7.04 -0.33 -13.53
C PRO A 13 -6.59 0.57 -12.37
N VAL A 14 -7.43 0.65 -11.33
CA VAL A 14 -7.10 1.40 -10.11
C VAL A 14 -5.80 0.82 -9.57
N ARG A 15 -4.77 1.66 -9.39
CA ARG A 15 -3.47 1.19 -8.89
C ARG A 15 -3.67 0.63 -7.50
N ARG A 16 -2.91 -0.40 -7.14
CA ARG A 16 -3.08 -1.03 -5.82
C ARG A 16 -2.80 -0.03 -4.69
N LEU A 17 -1.87 0.90 -4.92
CA LEU A 17 -1.52 1.95 -3.95
C LEU A 17 -2.65 2.97 -3.74
N ASP A 18 -3.52 3.20 -4.72
CA ASP A 18 -4.66 4.15 -4.59
C ASP A 18 -5.69 3.68 -3.55
N ARG A 19 -5.64 2.39 -3.17
CA ARG A 19 -6.47 1.82 -2.09
C ARG A 19 -5.99 2.21 -0.70
N LEU A 20 -4.73 2.65 -0.58
CA LEU A 20 -4.13 3.07 0.68
C LEU A 20 -4.47 4.53 0.97
N SER A 21 -4.78 4.81 2.23
CA SER A 21 -4.84 6.17 2.75
C SER A 21 -3.44 6.77 2.79
N ARG A 22 -3.35 8.10 2.85
CA ARG A 22 -2.07 8.82 2.97
C ARG A 22 -1.20 8.29 4.11
N ARG A 23 -1.80 7.99 5.27
CA ARG A 23 -1.09 7.48 6.44
C ARG A 23 -0.58 6.05 6.25
N GLU A 24 -1.34 5.22 5.53
CA GLU A 24 -0.91 3.86 5.19
C GLU A 24 0.23 3.89 4.16
N LEU A 25 0.17 4.81 3.19
CA LEU A 25 1.25 4.99 2.23
C LEU A 25 2.54 5.47 2.91
N GLU A 26 2.47 6.47 3.78
CA GLU A 26 3.61 6.98 4.57
C GLU A 26 4.26 5.87 5.42
N VAL A 27 3.46 5.03 6.08
CA VAL A 27 4.00 3.86 6.82
C VAL A 27 4.64 2.86 5.86
N LEU A 28 4.08 2.63 4.68
CA LEU A 28 4.66 1.72 3.69
C LEU A 28 6.00 2.24 3.13
N GLU A 29 6.14 3.55 2.94
CA GLU A 29 7.39 4.20 2.53
C GLU A 29 8.48 4.00 3.58
N LEU A 30 8.18 4.25 4.86
CA LEU A 30 9.14 4.01 5.95
C LEU A 30 9.50 2.51 6.09
N ILE A 31 8.56 1.61 5.80
CA ILE A 31 8.88 0.17 5.72
C ILE A 31 9.88 -0.10 4.59
N ALA A 32 9.72 0.53 3.43
CA ALA A 32 10.61 0.39 2.28
C ALA A 32 12.01 0.95 2.56
N GLU A 33 12.12 1.98 3.39
CA GLU A 33 13.39 2.51 3.92
C GLU A 33 14.05 1.59 4.97
N GLY A 34 13.33 0.55 5.45
CA GLY A 34 13.87 -0.45 6.38
C GLY A 34 13.62 -0.14 7.86
N PHE A 35 12.78 0.84 8.18
CA PHE A 35 12.48 1.17 9.57
C PHE A 35 11.70 0.05 10.29
N SER A 36 12.05 -0.18 11.55
CA SER A 36 11.30 -1.06 12.46
C SER A 36 9.99 -0.41 12.92
N ASN A 37 9.04 -1.19 13.44
CA ASN A 37 7.78 -0.63 13.98
C ASN A 37 8.02 0.41 15.08
N ALA A 38 9.04 0.21 15.92
CA ALA A 38 9.38 1.14 17.00
C ALA A 38 9.93 2.46 16.43
N ALA A 39 10.77 2.39 15.40
CA ALA A 39 11.31 3.57 14.75
C ALA A 39 10.22 4.33 13.98
N ILE A 40 9.35 3.63 13.24
CA ILE A 40 8.18 4.23 12.58
C ILE A 40 7.26 4.90 13.61
N ALA A 41 7.03 4.25 14.76
CA ALA A 41 6.20 4.81 15.81
C ALA A 41 6.79 6.11 16.37
N ALA A 42 8.11 6.16 16.55
CA ALA A 42 8.83 7.35 17.00
C ALA A 42 8.77 8.48 15.96
N GLU A 43 9.10 8.18 14.70
CA GLU A 43 9.09 9.14 13.58
C GLU A 43 7.71 9.79 13.41
N LEU A 44 6.67 8.98 13.57
CA LEU A 44 5.32 9.39 13.32
C LEU A 44 4.54 9.80 14.58
N TYR A 45 5.21 9.87 15.74
CA TYR A 45 4.67 10.24 17.06
C TYR A 45 3.40 9.46 17.44
N VAL A 46 3.41 8.14 17.28
CA VAL A 46 2.31 7.23 17.62
C VAL A 46 2.77 6.06 18.48
N ALA A 47 1.83 5.30 19.04
CA ALA A 47 2.15 4.05 19.72
C ALA A 47 2.57 2.95 18.73
N GLY A 48 3.48 2.05 19.14
CA GLY A 48 3.88 0.89 18.33
C GLY A 48 2.69 0.01 17.89
N LYS A 49 1.68 -0.13 18.76
CA LYS A 49 0.45 -0.85 18.42
C LYS A 49 -0.34 -0.24 17.27
N THR A 50 -0.28 1.09 17.14
CA THR A 50 -0.88 1.80 16.01
C THR A 50 -0.18 1.41 14.72
N VAL A 51 1.15 1.34 14.71
CA VAL A 51 1.92 0.91 13.52
C VAL A 51 1.58 -0.53 13.13
N GLU A 52 1.46 -1.45 14.08
CA GLU A 52 1.02 -2.83 13.80
C GLU A 52 -0.37 -2.90 13.15
N THR A 53 -1.30 -2.09 13.66
CA THR A 53 -2.66 -2.00 13.12
C THR A 53 -2.64 -1.44 11.70
N VAL A 54 -1.86 -0.38 11.46
CA VAL A 54 -1.69 0.20 10.12
C VAL A 54 -1.06 -0.81 9.16
N CYS A 55 -0.02 -1.55 9.58
CA CYS A 55 0.58 -2.63 8.77
C CYS A 55 -0.46 -3.69 8.39
N SER A 56 -1.30 -4.09 9.34
CA SER A 56 -2.35 -5.09 9.11
C SER A 56 -3.37 -4.59 8.09
N ASN A 57 -3.74 -3.31 8.16
CA ASN A 57 -4.65 -2.67 7.21
C ASN A 57 -4.03 -2.56 5.81
N ILE A 58 -2.75 -2.19 5.71
CA ILE A 58 -1.99 -2.18 4.45
C ILE A 58 -2.05 -3.56 3.80
N PHE A 59 -1.67 -4.62 4.53
CA PHE A 59 -1.67 -5.98 3.99
C PHE A 59 -3.06 -6.40 3.52
N ARG A 60 -4.10 -6.07 4.28
CA ARG A 60 -5.48 -6.36 3.88
C ARG A 60 -5.87 -5.63 2.60
N LYS A 61 -5.56 -4.33 2.48
CA LYS A 61 -5.91 -3.50 1.31
C LYS A 61 -5.13 -3.85 0.05
N LEU A 62 -3.90 -4.34 0.23
CA LEU A 62 -3.06 -4.88 -0.83
C LEU A 62 -3.32 -6.37 -1.12
N GLU A 63 -4.32 -6.97 -0.45
CA GLU A 63 -4.71 -8.39 -0.62
C GLU A 63 -3.56 -9.38 -0.34
N LEU A 64 -2.70 -9.03 0.62
CA LEU A 64 -1.55 -9.82 1.07
C LEU A 64 -1.94 -10.74 2.24
N HIS A 65 -2.25 -11.99 1.90
CA HIS A 65 -2.63 -13.01 2.87
C HIS A 65 -1.43 -13.50 3.70
N PRO A 66 -1.65 -13.91 4.97
CA PRO A 66 -0.62 -14.60 5.77
C PRO A 66 -0.06 -15.81 5.02
N SER A 67 1.25 -16.04 5.16
CA SER A 67 1.96 -17.17 4.57
C SER A 67 3.18 -17.49 5.42
N ASP A 68 3.49 -18.78 5.54
CA ASP A 68 4.69 -19.25 6.22
C ASP A 68 5.94 -19.19 5.33
N HIS A 69 5.76 -19.00 4.01
CA HIS A 69 6.85 -19.01 3.04
C HIS A 69 7.34 -17.63 2.62
N VAL A 70 6.51 -16.59 2.78
CA VAL A 70 6.80 -15.24 2.29
C VAL A 70 6.51 -14.16 3.31
N ASN A 71 7.40 -13.18 3.42
CA ASN A 71 7.23 -12.05 4.33
C ASN A 71 6.33 -10.98 3.69
N ARG A 72 5.15 -10.74 4.30
CA ARG A 72 4.18 -9.74 3.83
C ARG A 72 4.72 -8.31 3.76
N ARG A 73 5.67 -7.93 4.62
CA ARG A 73 6.31 -6.61 4.55
C ARG A 73 7.10 -6.46 3.25
N VAL A 74 7.89 -7.49 2.91
CA VAL A 74 8.67 -7.51 1.67
C VAL A 74 7.74 -7.49 0.46
N LEU A 75 6.64 -8.26 0.47
CA LEU A 75 5.64 -8.22 -0.59
C LEU A 75 5.01 -6.83 -0.75
N ALA A 76 4.67 -6.15 0.35
CA ALA A 76 4.11 -4.80 0.30
C ALA A 76 5.10 -3.80 -0.31
N VAL A 77 6.38 -3.89 0.04
CA VAL A 77 7.44 -3.05 -0.57
C VAL A 77 7.61 -3.36 -2.05
N LEU A 78 7.56 -4.63 -2.46
CA LEU A 78 7.61 -4.99 -3.87
C LEU A 78 6.42 -4.44 -4.66
N VAL A 79 5.24 -4.34 -4.05
CA VAL A 79 4.08 -3.66 -4.66
C VAL A 79 4.38 -2.17 -4.85
N LEU A 80 4.89 -1.49 -3.81
CA LEU A 80 5.29 -0.09 -3.90
C LEU A 80 6.26 0.14 -5.06
N LEU A 81 7.35 -0.61 -5.13
CA LEU A 81 8.39 -0.45 -6.15
C LEU A 81 7.87 -0.71 -7.58
N ARG A 82 6.95 -1.66 -7.77
CA ARG A 82 6.37 -1.95 -9.09
C ARG A 82 5.46 -0.83 -9.59
N GLU A 83 4.72 -0.22 -8.67
CA GLU A 83 3.73 0.82 -8.98
C GLU A 83 4.36 2.22 -9.12
N THR A 84 5.52 2.46 -8.50
CA THR A 84 6.27 3.73 -8.63
C THR A 84 7.32 3.73 -9.75
N ALA A 85 7.77 2.55 -10.19
CA ALA A 85 8.68 2.41 -11.34
C ALA A 85 7.97 2.40 -12.72
N SER A 86 6.64 2.50 -12.74
CA SER A 86 5.79 2.53 -13.95
C SER A 86 5.22 3.92 -14.19
#